data_AF-A0A401HVN3-F1
#
_entry.id   AF-A0A401HVN3-F1
#
_cell.length_a   1.000
_cell.length_b   1.000
_cell.length_c   1.000
_cell.angle_alpha   90.00
_cell.angle_beta   90.00
_cell.angle_gamma   90.00
#
_symmetry.space_group_name_H-M   'P 1'
#
loop_
_entity.id
_entity.type
_entity.pdbx_description
1 polymer ?
#
loop_
_entity_poly.entity_id
_entity_poly.type
_entity_poly.pdbx_seq_one_letter_code
_entity_poly.pdbx_strand_id
1 'polypeptide(L)' 'MKPTKGRVVFYKDSVAEYAARIVFVHEDGSVNLAVDGHDGESSFGIQAVTQGDDAGQWNWPPRV' A
#
# COMPACT_ATOMS: atom_id res chain seq x y z
N MET A 1 11.96 -6.01 -4.39
CA MET A 1 11.92 -4.85 -5.32
C MET A 1 11.88 -3.59 -4.48
N LYS A 2 12.64 -2.52 -4.80
CA LYS A 2 12.67 -1.31 -3.97
C LYS A 2 11.36 -0.51 -4.12
N PRO A 3 10.71 -0.08 -3.01
CA PRO A 3 9.53 0.78 -3.09
C PRO A 3 9.89 2.12 -3.73
N THR A 4 8.99 2.64 -4.56
CA THR A 4 9.15 3.92 -5.26
C THR A 4 7.82 4.65 -5.33
N LYS A 5 7.86 5.98 -5.20
CA LYS A 5 6.67 6.82 -5.31
C LYS A 5 5.96 6.61 -6.65
N GLY A 6 4.63 6.59 -6.62
CA GLY A 6 3.76 6.43 -7.78
C GLY A 6 3.46 4.98 -8.14
N ARG A 7 4.10 3.99 -7.51
CA ARG A 7 3.78 2.58 -7.77
C ARG A 7 2.47 2.17 -7.11
N VAL A 8 1.71 1.37 -7.85
CA VAL A 8 0.54 0.66 -7.34
C VAL A 8 1.00 -0.62 -6.65
N VAL A 9 0.46 -0.83 -5.46
CA VAL A 9 0.68 -1.96 -4.56
C VAL A 9 -0.66 -2.42 -4.00
N PHE A 10 -0.68 -3.58 -3.34
CA PHE A 10 -1.81 -3.95 -2.53
C PHE A 10 -1.54 -3.62 -1.07
N TYR A 11 -2.52 -3.02 -0.41
CA TYR A 11 -2.55 -2.83 1.05
C TYR A 11 -3.55 -3.82 1.65
N LYS A 12 -3.15 -4.50 2.73
CA LYS A 12 -4.03 -5.44 3.45
C LYS A 12 -4.46 -4.84 4.77
N ASP A 13 -5.76 -4.82 5.04
CA ASP A 13 -6.27 -4.63 6.40
C ASP A 13 -6.69 -5.99 7.01
N SER A 14 -7.43 -5.99 8.11
CA SER A 14 -7.89 -7.22 8.76
C SER A 14 -9.05 -7.94 8.05
N VAL A 15 -9.61 -7.35 6.99
CA VAL A 15 -10.86 -7.78 6.33
C VAL A 15 -10.63 -8.04 4.84
N ALA A 16 -9.83 -7.21 4.17
CA ALA A 16 -9.70 -7.19 2.72
C ALA A 16 -8.36 -6.63 2.23
N GLU A 17 -8.15 -6.77 0.92
CA GLU A 17 -7.04 -6.21 0.18
C GLU A 17 -7.52 -5.03 -0.69
N TYR A 18 -6.74 -3.95 -0.72
CA TYR A 18 -7.06 -2.71 -1.40
C TYR A 18 -5.96 -2.34 -2.40
N ALA A 19 -6.36 -1.75 -3.52
CA ALA A 19 -5.41 -1.05 -4.37
C ALA A 19 -4.89 0.19 -3.63
N ALA A 20 -3.58 0.41 -3.67
CA ALA A 20 -2.97 1.55 -3.05
C ALA A 20 -1.80 2.07 -3.88
N ARG A 21 -1.52 3.37 -3.78
CA ARG A 21 -0.37 4.01 -4.42
C ARG A 21 0.62 4.49 -3.37
N ILE A 22 1.90 4.19 -3.56
CA ILE A 22 2.98 4.74 -2.76
C ILE A 22 3.07 6.25 -3.01
N VAL A 23 2.82 7.07 -1.98
CA VAL A 23 2.91 8.54 -2.07
C VAL A 23 4.19 9.09 -1.45
N PHE A 24 4.81 8.34 -0.53
CA PHE A 24 6.08 8.68 0.11
C PHE A 24 6.85 7.41 0.49
N VAL A 25 8.19 7.49 0.48
CA VAL A 25 9.08 6.42 0.94
C VAL A 25 10.02 7.02 1.98
N HIS A 26 9.99 6.47 3.20
CA HIS A 26 10.83 6.89 4.31
C HIS A 26 12.25 6.33 4.18
N GLU A 27 13.20 6.89 4.93
CA GLU A 27 14.59 6.44 4.93
C GLU A 27 14.75 5.00 5.45
N ASP A 28 13.89 4.58 6.37
CA ASP A 28 13.84 3.22 6.91
C ASP A 28 13.20 2.19 5.95
N GLY A 29 12.69 2.65 4.80
CA GLY A 29 12.07 1.81 3.78
C GLY A 29 10.56 1.60 3.96
N SER A 30 9.95 2.10 5.04
CA SER A 30 8.49 2.15 5.16
C SER A 30 7.89 3.16 4.17
N VAL A 31 6.59 3.07 3.90
CA VAL A 31 5.92 3.92 2.90
C VAL A 31 4.65 4.53 3.45
N ASN A 32 4.27 5.69 2.90
CA ASN A 32 2.90 6.18 3.02
C ASN A 32 2.13 5.80 1.76
N LEU A 33 0.87 5.41 1.95
CA LEU A 33 -0.04 4.97 0.90
C LEU A 33 -1.24 5.90 0.80
N ALA A 34 -1.68 6.15 -0.43
CA ALA A 34 -3.04 6.54 -0.73
C ALA A 34 -3.80 5.28 -1.15
N VAL A 35 -4.77 4.86 -0.35
CA VAL A 35 -5.53 3.63 -0.52
C VAL A 35 -6.88 3.95 -1.15
N ASP A 36 -7.25 3.21 -2.18
CA ASP A 36 -8.55 3.32 -2.84
C ASP A 36 -9.55 2.40 -2.12
N GLY A 37 -10.65 2.98 -1.64
CA GLY A 37 -11.71 2.27 -0.94
C GLY A 37 -12.48 1.32 -1.86
N HIS A 38 -13.19 0.36 -1.26
CA HIS A 38 -13.96 -0.65 -2.00
C HIS A 38 -15.12 -0.09 -2.83
N ASP A 39 -15.58 1.12 -2.51
CA ASP A 39 -16.64 1.81 -3.24
C ASP A 39 -16.13 2.46 -4.55
N GLY A 40 -14.82 2.51 -4.77
CA GLY A 40 -14.21 3.15 -5.93
C GLY A 40 -14.26 4.67 -5.93
N GLU A 41 -14.76 5.29 -4.86
CA GLU A 41 -14.87 6.74 -4.71
C GLU A 41 -14.10 7.27 -3.50
N SER A 42 -14.13 6.53 -2.40
CA SER A 42 -13.42 6.88 -1.18
C SER A 42 -11.94 6.60 -1.32
N SER A 43 -11.12 7.46 -0.73
CA SER A 43 -9.70 7.18 -0.53
C SER A 43 -9.25 7.63 0.86
N PHE A 44 -8.28 6.93 1.42
CA PHE A 44 -7.70 7.26 2.72
C PHE A 44 -6.18 7.11 2.72
N GLY A 45 -5.54 7.88 3.59
CA GLY A 45 -4.09 7.87 3.76
C GLY A 45 -3.67 6.93 4.88
N ILE A 46 -2.65 6.12 4.64
CA ILE A 46 -1.97 5.34 5.67
C ILE A 46 -0.47 5.68 5.66
N GLN A 47 0.14 5.67 6.85
CA GLN A 47 1.50 6.15 7.05
C GLN A 47 2.41 5.05 7.61
N ALA A 48 3.68 5.12 7.23
CA ALA A 48 4.77 4.30 7.76
C ALA A 48 4.49 2.79 7.77
N VAL A 49 3.93 2.26 6.67
CA VAL A 49 3.66 0.82 6.51
C VAL A 49 4.82 0.08 5.87
N THR A 50 5.06 -1.14 6.33
CA THR A 50 6.15 -2.02 5.89
C THR A 50 5.67 -3.01 4.84
N GLN A 51 6.62 -3.51 4.03
CA GLN A 51 6.32 -4.54 3.05
C GLN A 51 6.10 -5.89 3.75
N GLY A 52 5.04 -6.60 3.38
CA GLY A 52 4.73 -7.94 3.87
C GLY A 52 3.32 -8.36 3.47
N ASP A 53 2.86 -9.51 3.97
CA ASP A 53 1.58 -10.11 3.56
C ASP A 53 0.51 -10.16 4.67
N ASP A 54 0.84 -9.61 5.85
CA ASP A 54 -0.03 -9.56 7.01
C ASP A 54 -0.94 -8.31 7.01
N ALA A 55 -1.94 -8.31 7.90
CA ALA A 55 -2.79 -7.14 8.12
C ALA A 55 -1.95 -5.92 8.56
N GLY A 56 -2.20 -4.78 7.92
CA GLY A 56 -1.45 -3.54 8.12
C GLY A 56 -0.22 -3.39 7.23
N GLN A 57 0.08 -4.36 6.36
CA GLN A 57 1.24 -4.34 5.47
C GLN A 57 0.84 -4.15 4.01
N TRP A 58 1.84 -3.94 3.16
CA TRP A 58 1.66 -3.88 1.71
C TRP A 58 2.51 -4.91 0.96
N ASN A 59 2.01 -5.43 -0.15
CA ASN A 59 2.73 -6.36 -1.00
C ASN A 59 2.75 -5.89 -2.47
N TRP A 60 3.61 -6.52 -3.26
CA TRP A 60 3.64 -6.28 -4.70
C TRP A 60 2.54 -7.11 -5.37
N PRO A 61 1.80 -6.53 -6.33
CA PRO A 61 0.88 -7.31 -7.15
C PRO A 61 1.63 -8.44 -7.86
N PRO A 62 1.02 -9.62 -8.04
CA PRO A 62 1.59 -10.70 -8.83
C PRO A 62 2.02 -10.17 -10.21
N ARG A 63 3.27 -10.42 -10.59
CA ARG A 63 3.78 -10.08 -11.92
C ARG A 63 3.76 -11.37 -12.75
N VAL A 64 2.95 -11.38 -13.81
CA VAL A 64 3.02 -12.40 -14.88
C VAL A 64 4.15 -12.09 -15.85
#